data_AF-A0AA95KBR2-F1
#
_entry.id   AF-A0AA95KBR2-F1
#
_cell.length_a   1.000
_cell.length_b   1.000
_cell.length_c   1.000
_cell.angle_alpha   90.00
_cell.angle_beta   90.00
_cell.angle_gamma   90.00
#
_symmetry.space_group_name_H-M   'P 1'
#
loop_
_entity.id
_entity.type
_entity.pdbx_description
1 polymer ?
#
loop_
_entity_poly.entity_id
_entity_poly.type
_entity_poly.pdbx_seq_one_letter_code
_entity_poly.pdbx_strand_id
1 'polypeptide(L)'
;MSPANEQRLSKAERTAQAREKARAIREEQLKKDKRNKLLVGWGIVVAVVVIIALVAFVVIGQAQNNAPIADQGPTPANGNVHGGVTLLANSEVVKSEPATVNVADVPSPAATPPATVTVPGGEAEAGKPVKVIAYIDFICPVCKRFETTYGESLTNLRNEGKISLEYRPLGFLDRQSTTNYSSRAANAAACVVNSSPEKYADFFNLLFERQPAEGGAGISDNDLKKMATEVGAANIDTCVDSKQFRPWVKVATQEAAAVGITGTPTVFIDGKQWDGSTDLNAEIQTAVDAKG
;
A
#
# COMPACT_ATOMS: atom_id res chain seq x y z
N MET A 1 -49.81 19.80 77.59
CA MET A 1 -49.53 19.52 76.16
C MET A 1 -50.20 18.19 75.82
N SER A 2 -51.44 18.22 75.32
CA SER A 2 -52.17 17.00 74.94
C SER A 2 -51.67 16.47 73.59
N PRO A 3 -51.42 15.17 73.43
CA PRO A 3 -51.15 14.59 72.12
C PRO A 3 -52.44 14.61 71.28
N ALA A 4 -52.33 15.06 70.03
CA ALA A 4 -53.43 15.07 69.09
C ALA A 4 -53.88 13.63 68.79
N ASN A 5 -55.19 13.40 68.87
CA ASN A 5 -55.86 12.15 68.57
C ASN A 5 -55.80 11.87 67.06
N GLU A 6 -54.78 11.16 66.59
CA GLU A 6 -54.77 10.62 65.22
C GLU A 6 -55.90 9.60 65.09
N GLN A 7 -56.93 9.93 64.30
CA GLN A 7 -57.97 8.99 63.91
C GLN A 7 -57.33 7.76 63.22
N ARG A 8 -57.33 6.63 63.94
CA ARG A 8 -56.90 5.34 63.39
C ARG A 8 -57.85 4.93 62.26
N LEU A 9 -57.35 4.90 61.03
CA LEU A 9 -58.05 4.34 59.87
C LEU A 9 -58.66 2.97 60.19
N SER A 10 -59.92 2.79 59.82
CA SER A 10 -60.62 1.52 60.00
C SER A 10 -59.87 0.38 59.27
N LYS A 11 -60.07 -0.86 59.70
CA LYS A 11 -59.47 -2.04 59.05
C LYS A 11 -59.84 -2.10 57.55
N ALA A 12 -61.02 -1.63 57.18
CA ALA A 12 -61.50 -1.56 55.81
C ALA A 12 -60.71 -0.55 54.97
N GLU A 13 -60.46 0.66 55.49
CA GLU A 13 -59.73 1.73 54.78
C GLU A 13 -58.25 1.37 54.57
N ARG A 14 -57.58 0.76 55.56
CA ARG A 14 -56.20 0.26 55.41
C ARG A 14 -56.09 -0.83 54.33
N THR A 15 -57.10 -1.70 54.24
CA THR A 15 -57.16 -2.74 53.22
C THR A 15 -57.42 -2.15 51.82
N ALA A 16 -58.25 -1.11 51.73
CA ALA A 16 -58.53 -0.39 50.48
C ALA A 16 -57.29 0.36 49.97
N GLN A 17 -56.61 1.14 50.82
CA GLN A 17 -55.37 1.84 50.45
C GLN A 17 -54.25 0.88 50.06
N ALA A 18 -54.12 -0.27 50.73
CA ALA A 18 -53.13 -1.28 50.36
C ALA A 18 -53.41 -1.87 48.96
N ARG A 19 -54.69 -2.11 48.62
CA ARG A 19 -55.11 -2.58 47.29
C ARG A 19 -54.89 -1.51 46.22
N GLU A 20 -55.13 -0.25 46.52
CA GLU A 20 -54.91 0.87 45.60
C GLU A 20 -53.42 1.11 45.34
N LYS A 21 -52.59 1.13 46.39
CA LYS A 21 -51.12 1.20 46.25
C LYS A 21 -50.57 0.00 45.47
N ALA A 22 -51.11 -1.20 45.70
CA ALA A 22 -50.72 -2.39 44.94
C ALA A 22 -51.11 -2.28 43.44
N ARG A 23 -52.23 -1.62 43.11
CA ARG A 23 -52.60 -1.33 41.72
C ARG A 23 -51.67 -0.30 41.09
N ALA A 24 -51.37 0.80 41.80
CA ALA A 24 -50.46 1.83 41.31
C ALA A 24 -49.04 1.30 41.05
N ILE A 25 -48.48 0.49 41.97
CA ILE A 25 -47.15 -0.13 41.80
C ILE A 25 -47.13 -1.08 40.59
N ARG A 26 -48.20 -1.86 40.39
CA ARG A 26 -48.32 -2.74 39.21
C ARG A 26 -48.41 -1.93 37.92
N GLU A 27 -49.15 -0.83 37.88
CA GLU A 27 -49.21 0.05 36.71
C GLU A 27 -47.86 0.71 36.40
N GLU A 28 -47.12 1.14 37.42
CA GLU A 28 -45.76 1.66 37.24
C GLU A 28 -44.79 0.58 36.76
N GLN A 29 -44.86 -0.64 37.31
CA GLN A 29 -44.05 -1.77 36.86
C GLN A 29 -44.36 -2.11 35.40
N LEU A 30 -45.64 -2.19 35.01
CA LEU A 30 -46.04 -2.45 33.63
C LEU A 30 -45.54 -1.35 32.66
N LYS A 31 -45.56 -0.08 33.08
CA LYS A 31 -44.99 1.04 32.29
C LYS A 31 -43.48 0.93 32.16
N LYS A 32 -42.77 0.60 33.26
CA LYS A 32 -41.31 0.37 33.26
C LYS A 32 -40.93 -0.82 32.37
N ASP A 33 -41.66 -1.93 32.46
CA ASP A 33 -41.42 -3.13 31.65
C ASP A 33 -41.65 -2.86 30.16
N LYS A 34 -42.73 -2.13 29.81
CA LYS A 34 -42.97 -1.71 28.41
C LYS A 34 -41.83 -0.84 27.89
N ARG A 35 -41.37 0.14 28.68
CA ARG A 35 -40.24 1.00 28.32
C ARG A 35 -38.94 0.23 28.19
N ASN A 36 -38.65 -0.69 29.12
CA ASN A 36 -37.44 -1.51 29.09
C ASN A 36 -37.45 -2.48 27.90
N LYS A 37 -38.59 -3.12 27.58
CA LYS A 37 -38.72 -3.95 26.38
C LYS A 37 -38.49 -3.15 25.10
N LEU A 38 -39.02 -1.92 25.04
CA LEU A 38 -38.76 -1.01 23.92
C LEU A 38 -37.28 -0.63 23.82
N LEU A 39 -36.65 -0.25 24.93
CA LEU A 39 -35.23 0.13 24.95
C LEU A 39 -34.31 -1.03 24.56
N VAL A 40 -34.58 -2.25 25.05
CA VAL A 40 -33.83 -3.45 24.67
C VAL A 40 -34.05 -3.78 23.19
N GLY A 41 -35.28 -3.70 22.69
CA GLY A 41 -35.59 -3.90 21.28
C GLY A 41 -34.85 -2.91 20.38
N TRP A 42 -34.89 -1.62 20.71
CA TRP A 42 -34.14 -0.59 19.99
C TRP A 42 -32.63 -0.78 20.09
N GLY A 43 -32.10 -1.18 21.24
CA GLY A 43 -30.68 -1.49 21.42
C GLY A 43 -30.20 -2.62 20.53
N ILE A 44 -30.97 -3.70 20.40
CA ILE A 44 -30.67 -4.81 19.48
C ILE A 44 -30.70 -4.34 18.03
N VAL A 45 -31.71 -3.56 17.64
CA VAL A 45 -31.82 -3.03 16.27
C VAL A 45 -30.60 -2.16 15.93
N VAL A 46 -30.20 -1.25 16.82
CA VAL A 46 -29.02 -0.40 16.62
C VAL A 46 -27.75 -1.25 16.52
N ALA A 47 -27.56 -2.23 17.40
CA ALA A 47 -26.40 -3.12 17.35
C ALA A 47 -26.32 -3.90 16.03
N VAL A 48 -27.45 -4.43 15.55
CA VAL A 48 -27.51 -5.13 14.25
C VAL A 48 -27.20 -4.20 13.09
N VAL A 49 -27.74 -2.97 13.09
CA VAL A 49 -27.44 -1.96 12.05
C VAL A 49 -25.97 -1.61 12.02
N VAL A 50 -25.33 -1.43 13.18
CA VAL A 50 -23.89 -1.15 13.26
C VAL A 50 -23.07 -2.31 12.72
N ILE A 51 -23.41 -3.56 13.08
CA ILE A 51 -22.73 -4.75 12.56
C ILE A 51 -22.88 -4.85 11.04
N ILE A 52 -24.09 -4.66 10.51
CA ILE A 52 -24.35 -4.68 9.06
C ILE A 52 -23.53 -3.60 8.36
N ALA A 53 -23.46 -2.39 8.91
CA ALA A 53 -22.66 -1.30 8.35
C ALA A 53 -21.16 -1.64 8.33
N LEU A 54 -20.63 -2.24 9.39
CA LEU A 54 -19.23 -2.68 9.45
C LEU A 54 -18.93 -3.80 8.45
N VAL A 55 -19.82 -4.80 8.33
CA VAL A 55 -19.68 -5.87 7.35
C VAL A 55 -19.75 -5.31 5.94
N ALA A 56 -20.71 -4.43 5.66
CA ALA A 56 -20.83 -3.77 4.36
C ALA A 56 -19.58 -2.94 4.03
N PHE A 57 -19.01 -2.21 5.00
CA PHE A 57 -17.77 -1.45 4.82
C PHE A 57 -16.59 -2.38 4.46
N VAL A 58 -16.43 -3.51 5.16
CA VAL A 58 -15.39 -4.50 4.86
C VAL A 58 -15.60 -5.12 3.48
N VAL A 59 -16.83 -5.50 3.14
CA VAL A 59 -17.16 -6.13 1.84
C VAL A 59 -16.95 -5.15 0.69
N ILE A 60 -17.38 -3.89 0.83
CA ILE A 60 -17.18 -2.85 -0.20
C ILE A 60 -15.69 -2.55 -0.35
N GLY A 61 -14.95 -2.42 0.76
CA GLY A 61 -13.50 -2.22 0.73
C GLY A 61 -12.79 -3.38 0.05
N GLN A 62 -13.15 -4.63 0.34
CA GLN A 62 -12.61 -5.80 -0.34
C GLN A 62 -12.98 -5.84 -1.82
N ALA A 63 -14.23 -5.56 -2.18
CA ALA A 63 -14.68 -5.55 -3.57
C ALA A 63 -13.97 -4.46 -4.39
N GLN A 64 -13.78 -3.26 -3.83
CA GLN A 64 -13.01 -2.19 -4.47
C GLN A 64 -11.53 -2.57 -4.60
N ASN A 65 -10.92 -3.16 -3.57
CA ASN A 65 -9.54 -3.60 -3.61
C ASN A 65 -9.30 -4.74 -4.63
N ASN A 66 -10.30 -5.61 -4.81
CA ASN A 66 -10.28 -6.73 -5.75
C ASN A 66 -10.86 -6.39 -7.13
N ALA A 67 -11.33 -5.16 -7.35
CA ALA A 67 -11.78 -4.73 -8.66
C ALA A 67 -10.66 -4.92 -9.68
N PRO A 68 -10.95 -5.47 -10.87
CA PRO A 68 -9.94 -5.73 -11.89
C PRO A 68 -9.20 -4.44 -12.24
N ILE A 69 -7.87 -4.50 -12.20
CA ILE A 69 -7.00 -3.40 -12.62
C ILE A 69 -7.03 -3.31 -14.14
N ALA A 70 -7.26 -2.10 -14.66
CA ALA A 70 -7.26 -1.82 -16.09
C ALA A 70 -5.96 -2.31 -16.76
N ASP A 71 -6.09 -2.77 -18.00
CA ASP A 71 -4.96 -3.28 -18.80
C ASP A 71 -4.08 -2.16 -19.36
N GLN A 72 -4.59 -0.93 -19.39
CA GLN A 72 -3.87 0.24 -19.88
C GLN A 72 -3.96 1.40 -18.89
N GLY A 73 -2.94 2.25 -18.89
CA GLY A 73 -2.90 3.45 -18.04
C GLY A 73 -1.70 4.35 -18.34
N PRO A 74 -1.66 5.55 -17.74
CA PRO A 74 -0.59 6.51 -17.98
C PRO A 74 0.71 6.09 -17.29
N THR A 75 1.85 6.52 -17.82
CA THR A 75 3.10 6.59 -17.06
C THR A 75 3.08 7.80 -16.10
N PRO A 76 3.74 7.73 -14.94
CA PRO A 76 3.97 8.93 -14.13
C PRO A 76 4.98 9.85 -14.82
N ALA A 77 4.94 11.16 -14.58
CA ALA A 77 5.75 12.18 -15.28
C ALA A 77 7.28 11.94 -15.27
N ASN A 78 7.76 11.14 -14.31
CA ASN A 78 9.17 10.79 -14.12
C ASN A 78 9.40 9.27 -14.11
N GLY A 79 8.44 8.48 -14.60
CA GLY A 79 8.60 7.05 -14.82
C GLY A 79 8.58 6.71 -16.30
N ASN A 80 9.49 5.83 -16.70
CA ASN A 80 9.58 5.35 -18.07
C ASN A 80 8.49 4.28 -18.36
N VAL A 81 8.37 3.87 -19.63
CA VAL A 81 7.38 2.87 -20.07
C VAL A 81 7.63 1.45 -19.54
N HIS A 82 8.81 1.18 -19.00
CA HIS A 82 9.24 -0.13 -18.49
C HIS A 82 9.05 -0.28 -16.97
N GLY A 83 8.25 0.60 -16.35
CA GLY A 83 8.03 0.56 -14.91
C GLY A 83 9.14 1.19 -14.07
N GLY A 84 10.08 1.88 -14.69
CA GLY A 84 11.30 2.37 -14.04
C GLY A 84 11.26 3.84 -13.67
N VAL A 85 11.85 4.18 -12.54
CA VAL A 85 12.19 5.55 -12.13
C VAL A 85 13.71 5.64 -11.96
N THR A 86 14.35 6.52 -12.73
CA THR A 86 15.82 6.68 -12.73
C THR A 86 16.25 7.84 -11.85
N LEU A 87 17.02 7.53 -10.81
CA LEU A 87 17.67 8.46 -9.90
C LEU A 87 19.09 8.80 -10.36
N LEU A 88 19.43 10.08 -10.26
CA LEU A 88 20.76 10.64 -10.47
C LEU A 88 21.29 11.22 -9.14
N ALA A 89 22.30 12.09 -9.23
CA ALA A 89 22.85 12.78 -8.07
C ALA A 89 21.81 13.67 -7.36
N ASN A 90 21.95 13.83 -6.04
CA ASN A 90 21.15 14.74 -5.22
C ASN A 90 19.63 14.52 -5.31
N SER A 91 19.21 13.26 -5.46
CA SER A 91 17.80 12.84 -5.61
C SER A 91 17.10 13.43 -6.84
N GLU A 92 17.87 13.88 -7.85
CA GLU A 92 17.32 14.23 -9.15
C GLU A 92 16.71 12.98 -9.81
N VAL A 93 15.51 13.14 -10.38
CA VAL A 93 14.82 12.08 -11.12
C VAL A 93 14.77 12.45 -12.59
N VAL A 94 15.19 11.52 -13.45
CA VAL A 94 15.14 11.70 -14.90
C VAL A 94 13.69 11.96 -15.34
N LYS A 95 13.48 12.98 -16.16
CA LYS A 95 12.18 13.24 -16.78
C LYS A 95 11.93 12.20 -17.87
N SER A 96 10.72 11.63 -17.87
CA SER A 96 10.28 10.72 -18.91
C SER A 96 9.17 11.38 -19.71
N GLU A 97 9.08 11.07 -21.00
CA GLU A 97 7.96 11.56 -21.81
C GLU A 97 6.66 10.89 -21.34
N PRO A 98 5.55 11.64 -21.18
CA PRO A 98 4.25 11.06 -20.87
C PRO A 98 3.85 10.03 -21.93
N ALA A 99 3.48 8.84 -21.49
CA ALA A 99 3.06 7.76 -22.36
C ALA A 99 1.86 7.01 -21.76
N THR A 100 1.22 6.19 -22.57
CA THR A 100 0.24 5.21 -22.11
C THR A 100 0.84 3.83 -22.33
N VAL A 101 0.83 3.00 -21.29
CA VAL A 101 1.27 1.61 -21.37
C VAL A 101 0.06 0.68 -21.44
N ASN A 102 0.22 -0.46 -22.10
CA ASN A 102 -0.82 -1.47 -22.24
C ASN A 102 -0.24 -2.87 -22.09
N VAL A 103 -0.92 -3.72 -21.33
CA VAL A 103 -0.65 -5.16 -21.20
C VAL A 103 -0.59 -5.85 -22.56
N ALA A 104 -1.42 -5.42 -23.52
CA ALA A 104 -1.44 -5.99 -24.87
C ALA A 104 -0.14 -5.80 -25.66
N ASP A 105 0.67 -4.80 -25.29
CA ASP A 105 1.95 -4.51 -25.94
C ASP A 105 3.11 -5.35 -25.34
N VAL A 106 2.86 -6.04 -24.22
CA VAL A 106 3.86 -6.88 -23.57
C VAL A 106 3.90 -8.25 -24.24
N PRO A 107 5.07 -8.72 -24.71
CA PRO A 107 5.21 -10.07 -25.24
C PRO A 107 4.81 -11.13 -24.22
N SER A 108 4.20 -12.22 -24.68
CA SER A 108 3.91 -13.35 -23.79
C SER A 108 5.21 -13.98 -23.28
N PRO A 109 5.32 -14.34 -21.98
CA PRO A 109 6.53 -15.00 -21.47
C PRO A 109 6.85 -16.27 -22.24
N ALA A 110 8.12 -16.43 -22.60
CA ALA A 110 8.60 -17.66 -23.22
C ALA A 110 8.39 -18.85 -22.28
N ALA A 111 7.97 -20.00 -22.82
CA ALA A 111 7.75 -21.21 -22.04
C ALA A 111 9.03 -21.74 -21.36
N THR A 112 10.21 -21.33 -21.85
CA THR A 112 11.51 -21.60 -21.25
C THR A 112 12.22 -20.27 -21.04
N PRO A 113 12.72 -19.98 -19.83
CA PRO A 113 13.51 -18.78 -19.60
C PRO A 113 14.72 -18.73 -20.53
N PRO A 114 15.04 -17.57 -21.13
CA PRO A 114 16.21 -17.45 -21.97
C PRO A 114 17.50 -17.67 -21.15
N ALA A 115 18.55 -18.18 -21.80
CA ALA A 115 19.86 -18.36 -21.16
C ALA A 115 20.48 -17.03 -20.68
N THR A 116 20.13 -15.94 -21.36
CA THR A 116 20.52 -14.57 -21.01
C THR A 116 19.28 -13.71 -20.95
N VAL A 117 19.09 -12.99 -19.85
CA VAL A 117 18.01 -12.01 -19.71
C VAL A 117 18.49 -10.67 -20.28
N THR A 118 17.76 -10.13 -21.24
CA THR A 118 17.99 -8.78 -21.78
C THR A 118 16.83 -7.89 -21.36
N VAL A 119 17.14 -6.82 -20.64
CA VAL A 119 16.12 -5.89 -20.13
C VAL A 119 16.01 -4.65 -21.02
N PRO A 120 14.80 -4.15 -21.28
CA PRO A 120 14.61 -2.95 -22.08
C PRO A 120 15.32 -1.74 -21.47
N GLY A 121 16.08 -1.02 -22.30
CA GLY A 121 16.90 0.11 -21.85
C GLY A 121 17.95 -0.28 -20.80
N GLY A 122 18.45 -1.52 -20.82
CA GLY A 122 19.39 -2.04 -19.83
C GLY A 122 20.76 -1.39 -19.82
N GLU A 123 21.22 -0.91 -20.97
CA GLU A 123 22.52 -0.28 -21.17
C GLU A 123 22.41 1.25 -21.05
N ALA A 124 23.44 1.88 -20.49
CA ALA A 124 23.59 3.32 -20.57
C ALA A 124 23.89 3.80 -22.00
N GLU A 125 23.36 4.96 -22.37
CA GLU A 125 23.75 5.64 -23.61
C GLU A 125 25.24 6.02 -23.62
N ALA A 126 25.81 6.20 -24.81
CA ALA A 126 27.21 6.62 -24.96
C ALA A 126 27.48 7.94 -24.22
N GLY A 127 28.56 7.97 -23.45
CA GLY A 127 28.94 9.15 -22.64
C GLY A 127 28.11 9.36 -21.38
N LYS A 128 27.19 8.45 -21.03
CA LYS A 128 26.47 8.47 -19.76
C LYS A 128 27.15 7.57 -18.72
N PRO A 129 26.94 7.85 -17.42
CA PRO A 129 27.39 6.98 -16.33
C PRO A 129 26.89 5.54 -16.49
N VAL A 130 27.51 4.59 -15.78
CA VAL A 130 27.04 3.19 -15.76
C VAL A 130 25.57 3.15 -15.35
N LYS A 131 24.74 2.37 -16.05
CA LYS A 131 23.34 2.21 -15.68
C LYS A 131 23.15 0.99 -14.79
N VAL A 132 22.61 1.21 -13.59
CA VAL A 132 22.19 0.14 -12.70
C VAL A 132 20.67 0.08 -12.69
N ILE A 133 20.10 -1.08 -13.01
CA ILE A 133 18.65 -1.31 -12.94
C ILE A 133 18.37 -2.35 -11.87
N ALA A 134 17.51 -2.02 -10.91
CA ALA A 134 17.06 -2.94 -9.88
C ALA A 134 15.55 -3.17 -9.98
N TYR A 135 15.18 -4.42 -10.31
CA TYR A 135 13.81 -4.89 -10.19
C TYR A 135 13.55 -5.27 -8.74
N ILE A 136 12.60 -4.60 -8.10
CA ILE A 136 12.33 -4.73 -6.66
C ILE A 136 10.85 -4.97 -6.41
N ASP A 137 10.53 -5.49 -5.23
CA ASP A 137 9.15 -5.62 -4.76
C ASP A 137 9.10 -5.15 -3.31
N PHE A 138 8.18 -4.23 -2.99
CA PHE A 138 8.15 -3.56 -1.69
C PHE A 138 7.76 -4.46 -0.52
N ILE A 139 7.20 -5.65 -0.74
CA ILE A 139 7.00 -6.65 0.33
C ILE A 139 8.17 -7.63 0.45
N CYS A 140 9.04 -7.71 -0.55
CA CYS A 140 10.09 -8.73 -0.61
C CYS A 140 11.14 -8.50 0.50
N PRO A 141 11.33 -9.46 1.43
CA PRO A 141 12.32 -9.33 2.49
C PRO A 141 13.76 -9.40 1.94
N VAL A 142 13.97 -10.01 0.77
CA VAL A 142 15.29 -10.04 0.12
C VAL A 142 15.60 -8.67 -0.50
N CYS A 143 14.61 -7.96 -1.06
CA CYS A 143 14.77 -6.58 -1.51
C CYS A 143 15.13 -5.66 -0.35
N LYS A 144 14.48 -5.80 0.81
CA LYS A 144 14.86 -5.03 2.01
C LYS A 144 16.30 -5.28 2.43
N ARG A 145 16.76 -6.54 2.40
CA ARG A 145 18.17 -6.86 2.67
C ARG A 145 19.09 -6.20 1.65
N PHE A 146 18.76 -6.28 0.37
CA PHE A 146 19.50 -5.61 -0.70
C PHE A 146 19.63 -4.10 -0.46
N GLU A 147 18.53 -3.40 -0.17
CA GLU A 147 18.58 -1.95 0.13
C GLU A 147 19.37 -1.66 1.40
N THR A 148 19.28 -2.52 2.42
CA THR A 148 20.08 -2.38 3.65
C THR A 148 21.57 -2.57 3.39
N THR A 149 21.94 -3.47 2.49
CA THR A 149 23.35 -3.80 2.19
C THR A 149 23.98 -2.83 1.18
N TYR A 150 23.24 -2.44 0.15
CA TYR A 150 23.78 -1.72 -1.01
C TYR A 150 23.18 -0.32 -1.22
N GLY A 151 22.07 0.02 -0.55
CA GLY A 151 21.36 1.28 -0.82
C GLY A 151 22.22 2.53 -0.55
N GLU A 152 23.03 2.52 0.51
CA GLU A 152 23.95 3.62 0.81
C GLU A 152 25.08 3.73 -0.23
N SER A 153 25.70 2.61 -0.61
CA SER A 153 26.79 2.64 -1.61
C SER A 153 26.29 3.06 -2.98
N LEU A 154 25.12 2.56 -3.41
CA LEU A 154 24.47 2.97 -4.66
C LEU A 154 24.10 4.47 -4.64
N THR A 155 23.64 4.97 -3.50
CA THR A 155 23.37 6.41 -3.31
C THR A 155 24.64 7.25 -3.41
N ASN A 156 25.74 6.79 -2.82
CA ASN A 156 27.03 7.49 -2.92
C ASN A 156 27.55 7.47 -4.37
N LEU A 157 27.51 6.32 -5.04
CA LEU A 157 27.96 6.19 -6.43
C LEU A 157 27.16 7.05 -7.41
N ARG A 158 25.83 7.18 -7.23
CA ARG A 158 25.03 8.09 -8.07
C ARG A 158 25.33 9.56 -7.76
N ASN A 159 25.57 9.91 -6.50
CA ASN A 159 25.94 11.27 -6.09
C ASN A 159 27.33 11.69 -6.60
N GLU A 160 28.25 10.73 -6.73
CA GLU A 160 29.53 10.89 -7.41
C GLU A 160 29.40 10.97 -8.94
N GLY A 161 28.20 10.76 -9.50
CA GLY A 161 27.95 10.74 -10.94
C GLY A 161 28.51 9.51 -11.66
N LYS A 162 28.90 8.46 -10.93
CA LYS A 162 29.45 7.22 -11.50
C LYS A 162 28.38 6.29 -12.04
N ILE A 163 27.19 6.32 -11.45
CA ILE A 163 26.04 5.53 -11.91
C ILE A 163 24.78 6.38 -12.08
N SER A 164 23.87 5.90 -12.92
CA SER A 164 22.44 6.17 -12.80
C SER A 164 21.76 4.93 -12.20
N LEU A 165 20.77 5.14 -11.32
CA LEU A 165 20.10 4.05 -10.61
C LEU A 165 18.61 4.04 -10.93
N GLU A 166 18.16 3.02 -11.66
CA GLU A 166 16.76 2.85 -12.02
C GLU A 166 16.12 1.75 -11.17
N TYR A 167 15.11 2.12 -10.39
CA TYR A 167 14.27 1.14 -9.70
C TYR A 167 13.04 0.83 -10.54
N ARG A 168 12.74 -0.47 -10.71
CA ARG A 168 11.54 -1.00 -11.37
C ARG A 168 10.70 -1.77 -10.34
N PRO A 169 9.80 -1.10 -9.59
CA PRO A 169 8.96 -1.78 -8.61
C PRO A 169 7.92 -2.69 -9.28
N LEU A 170 7.84 -3.94 -8.81
CA LEU A 170 6.99 -5.00 -9.34
C LEU A 170 5.90 -5.40 -8.34
N GLY A 171 4.89 -6.12 -8.85
CA GLY A 171 3.83 -6.76 -8.09
C GLY A 171 3.95 -8.29 -7.98
N PHE A 172 5.15 -8.88 -8.12
CA PHE A 172 5.34 -10.34 -8.11
C PHE A 172 4.83 -11.02 -6.85
N LEU A 173 4.90 -10.34 -5.72
CA LEU A 173 4.49 -10.85 -4.41
C LEU A 173 3.13 -10.32 -3.97
N ASP A 174 2.29 -9.82 -4.89
CA ASP A 174 0.91 -9.43 -4.55
C ASP A 174 0.15 -10.55 -3.83
N ARG A 175 0.34 -11.81 -4.28
CA ARG A 175 -0.22 -13.03 -3.67
C ARG A 175 0.30 -13.33 -2.26
N GLN A 176 1.42 -12.73 -1.85
CA GLN A 176 1.96 -12.82 -0.49
C GLN A 176 1.30 -11.80 0.45
N SER A 177 0.26 -11.12 0.00
CA SER A 177 -0.54 -10.22 0.83
C SER A 177 -2.02 -10.40 0.54
N THR A 178 -2.87 -10.11 1.52
CA THR A 178 -4.33 -10.18 1.31
C THR A 178 -4.92 -8.97 0.59
N THR A 179 -4.09 -7.98 0.23
CA THR A 179 -4.53 -6.70 -0.36
C THR A 179 -3.74 -6.26 -1.60
N ASN A 180 -2.86 -7.10 -2.14
CA ASN A 180 -1.95 -6.78 -3.24
C ASN A 180 -0.99 -5.61 -2.88
N TYR A 181 -0.38 -5.71 -1.70
CA TYR A 181 0.43 -4.66 -1.10
C TYR A 181 1.59 -4.23 -2.00
N SER A 182 2.28 -5.15 -2.68
CA SER A 182 3.39 -4.86 -3.58
C SER A 182 2.97 -3.86 -4.67
N SER A 183 1.89 -4.14 -5.39
CA SER A 183 1.38 -3.24 -6.42
C SER A 183 0.78 -1.95 -5.87
N ARG A 184 0.21 -1.95 -4.66
CA ARG A 184 -0.30 -0.72 -4.02
C ARG A 184 0.83 0.22 -3.59
N ALA A 185 1.86 -0.33 -2.97
CA ALA A 185 3.05 0.43 -2.58
C ALA A 185 3.77 1.00 -3.82
N ALA A 186 3.89 0.20 -4.89
CA ALA A 186 4.42 0.66 -6.17
C ALA A 186 3.58 1.78 -6.80
N ASN A 187 2.25 1.68 -6.75
CA ASN A 187 1.36 2.76 -7.19
C ASN A 187 1.56 4.03 -6.34
N ALA A 188 1.68 3.91 -5.01
CA ALA A 188 1.93 5.06 -4.15
C ALA A 188 3.29 5.73 -4.47
N ALA A 189 4.33 4.94 -4.72
CA ALA A 189 5.64 5.47 -5.12
C ALA A 189 5.57 6.17 -6.49
N ALA A 190 4.79 5.63 -7.43
CA ALA A 190 4.51 6.28 -8.71
C ALA A 190 3.70 7.58 -8.54
N CYS A 191 2.77 7.64 -7.59
CA CYS A 191 2.09 8.89 -7.26
C CYS A 191 3.04 9.95 -6.72
N VAL A 192 3.97 9.58 -5.83
CA VAL A 192 4.99 10.50 -5.30
C VAL A 192 5.90 10.99 -6.42
N VAL A 193 6.44 10.10 -7.26
CA VAL A 193 7.34 10.55 -8.34
C VAL A 193 6.61 11.46 -9.34
N ASN A 194 5.31 11.27 -9.54
CA ASN A 194 4.51 12.09 -10.44
C ASN A 194 4.27 13.52 -9.92
N SER A 195 4.10 13.70 -8.60
CA SER A 195 3.76 15.00 -8.00
C SER A 195 4.94 15.70 -7.32
N SER A 196 5.93 14.94 -6.87
CA SER A 196 7.05 15.38 -6.03
C SER A 196 8.27 14.49 -6.31
N PRO A 197 8.83 14.52 -7.54
CA PRO A 197 9.95 13.65 -7.94
C PRO A 197 11.14 13.72 -6.99
N GLU A 198 11.45 14.90 -6.45
CA GLU A 198 12.51 15.11 -5.47
C GLU A 198 12.32 14.36 -4.15
N LYS A 199 11.09 13.88 -3.87
CA LYS A 199 10.73 13.09 -2.68
C LYS A 199 10.65 11.59 -2.95
N TYR A 200 10.87 11.15 -4.19
CA TYR A 200 10.78 9.74 -4.55
C TYR A 200 11.78 8.87 -3.77
N ALA A 201 13.04 9.28 -3.69
CA ALA A 201 14.08 8.52 -2.98
C ALA A 201 13.75 8.38 -1.48
N ASP A 202 13.29 9.45 -0.84
CA ASP A 202 12.89 9.44 0.58
C ASP A 202 11.70 8.51 0.81
N PHE A 203 10.67 8.60 -0.03
CA PHE A 203 9.49 7.73 0.06
C PHE A 203 9.82 6.26 -0.21
N PHE A 204 10.65 5.99 -1.21
CA PHE A 204 11.13 4.64 -1.54
C PHE A 204 11.86 4.00 -0.36
N ASN A 205 12.78 4.74 0.26
CA ASN A 205 13.50 4.27 1.45
C ASN A 205 12.54 3.99 2.61
N LEU A 206 11.58 4.90 2.83
CA LEU A 206 10.59 4.76 3.91
C LEU A 206 9.68 3.53 3.73
N LEU A 207 9.35 3.15 2.49
CA LEU A 207 8.62 1.91 2.19
C LEU A 207 9.38 0.66 2.63
N PHE A 208 10.70 0.62 2.44
CA PHE A 208 11.52 -0.51 2.88
C PHE A 208 11.83 -0.47 4.38
N GLU A 209 12.03 0.71 4.95
CA GLU A 209 12.17 0.90 6.40
C GLU A 209 10.95 0.31 7.13
N ARG A 210 9.75 0.68 6.69
CA ARG A 210 8.47 0.25 7.26
C ARG A 210 7.88 -1.01 6.62
N GLN A 211 8.67 -1.74 5.83
CA GLN A 211 8.21 -2.91 5.10
C GLN A 211 7.41 -3.87 6.00
N PRO A 212 6.15 -4.19 5.66
CA PRO A 212 5.36 -5.17 6.38
C PRO A 212 5.87 -6.59 6.10
N ALA A 213 5.59 -7.52 7.01
CA ALA A 213 5.86 -8.93 6.76
C ALA A 213 4.94 -9.50 5.65
N GLU A 214 5.46 -10.47 4.90
CA GLU A 214 4.66 -11.32 4.01
C GLU A 214 3.58 -12.10 4.77
N GLY A 215 2.53 -12.49 4.06
CA GLY A 215 1.37 -13.23 4.58
C GLY A 215 0.30 -12.35 5.25
N GLY A 216 0.60 -11.08 5.50
CA GLY A 216 -0.33 -10.12 6.10
C GLY A 216 -1.11 -9.27 5.07
N ALA A 217 -1.84 -8.28 5.58
CA ALA A 217 -2.51 -7.30 4.73
C ALA A 217 -1.54 -6.29 4.10
N GLY A 218 -0.39 -6.03 4.72
CA GLY A 218 0.50 -4.92 4.36
C GLY A 218 0.03 -3.57 4.93
N ILE A 219 0.72 -2.48 4.56
CA ILE A 219 0.36 -1.12 4.99
C ILE A 219 -0.90 -0.66 4.24
N SER A 220 -1.82 0.01 4.94
CA SER A 220 -3.07 0.52 4.35
C SER A 220 -2.81 1.67 3.37
N ASP A 221 -3.71 1.89 2.41
CA ASP A 221 -3.59 3.02 1.46
C ASP A 221 -3.61 4.37 2.18
N ASN A 222 -4.36 4.51 3.27
CA ASN A 222 -4.34 5.71 4.10
C ASN A 222 -2.98 5.94 4.77
N ASP A 223 -2.29 4.89 5.20
CA ASP A 223 -0.98 5.05 5.82
C ASP A 223 0.12 5.25 4.77
N LEU A 224 -0.01 4.67 3.57
CA LEU A 224 0.84 4.99 2.42
C LEU A 224 0.73 6.49 2.04
N LYS A 225 -0.48 7.04 2.02
CA LYS A 225 -0.73 8.48 1.80
C LYS A 225 -0.08 9.35 2.89
N LYS A 226 -0.18 8.95 4.16
CA LYS A 226 0.49 9.64 5.28
C LYS A 226 2.01 9.58 5.17
N MET A 227 2.58 8.44 4.76
CA MET A 227 4.03 8.31 4.55
C MET A 227 4.53 9.28 3.47
N ALA A 228 3.75 9.53 2.41
CA ALA A 228 4.10 10.52 1.41
C ALA A 228 4.12 11.95 2.00
N THR A 229 3.14 12.27 2.85
CA THR A 229 3.13 13.55 3.58
C THR A 229 4.31 13.67 4.55
N GLU A 230 4.71 12.57 5.20
CA GLU A 230 5.82 12.52 6.16
C GLU A 230 7.17 12.89 5.52
N VAL A 231 7.41 12.43 4.28
CA VAL A 231 8.62 12.82 3.54
C VAL A 231 8.52 14.21 2.88
N GLY A 232 7.38 14.88 3.07
CA GLY A 232 7.11 16.22 2.54
C GLY A 232 6.68 16.25 1.07
N ALA A 233 6.16 15.15 0.53
CA ALA A 233 5.57 15.13 -0.80
C ALA A 233 4.20 15.84 -0.82
N ALA A 234 3.76 16.22 -2.02
CA ALA A 234 2.41 16.73 -2.24
C ALA A 234 1.34 15.67 -1.92
N ASN A 235 0.09 16.10 -1.77
CA ASN A 235 -1.04 15.19 -1.54
C ASN A 235 -1.19 14.24 -2.74
N ILE A 236 -1.21 12.93 -2.46
CA ILE A 236 -1.35 11.85 -3.44
C ILE A 236 -2.69 11.11 -3.34
N ASP A 237 -3.67 11.62 -2.58
CA ASP A 237 -4.89 10.90 -2.21
C ASP A 237 -5.68 10.45 -3.43
N THR A 238 -5.99 11.38 -4.33
CA THR A 238 -6.71 11.08 -5.58
C THR A 238 -5.95 10.08 -6.44
N CYS A 239 -4.62 10.19 -6.51
CA CYS A 239 -3.80 9.29 -7.32
C CYS A 239 -3.81 7.86 -6.77
N VAL A 240 -3.72 7.70 -5.45
CA VAL A 240 -3.79 6.41 -4.77
C VAL A 240 -5.19 5.82 -4.85
N ASP A 241 -6.22 6.60 -4.50
CA ASP A 241 -7.61 6.14 -4.42
C ASP A 241 -8.17 5.77 -5.80
N SER A 242 -7.75 6.47 -6.86
CA SER A 242 -8.10 6.13 -8.25
C SER A 242 -7.25 5.02 -8.85
N LYS A 243 -6.23 4.52 -8.13
CA LYS A 243 -5.29 3.48 -8.61
C LYS A 243 -4.57 3.88 -9.90
N GLN A 244 -4.28 5.18 -10.05
CA GLN A 244 -3.90 5.81 -11.31
C GLN A 244 -2.75 5.09 -12.06
N PHE A 245 -1.76 4.58 -11.32
CA PHE A 245 -0.57 3.93 -11.88
C PHE A 245 -0.53 2.42 -11.64
N ARG A 246 -1.62 1.80 -11.18
CA ARG A 246 -1.71 0.33 -11.08
C ARG A 246 -1.54 -0.37 -12.43
N PRO A 247 -2.07 0.13 -13.56
CA PRO A 247 -1.78 -0.46 -14.88
C PRO A 247 -0.29 -0.38 -15.24
N TRP A 248 0.39 0.70 -14.87
CA TRP A 248 1.82 0.86 -15.11
C TRP A 248 2.66 -0.18 -14.37
N VAL A 249 2.35 -0.42 -13.09
CA VAL A 249 2.98 -1.51 -12.31
C VAL A 249 2.64 -2.89 -12.90
N LYS A 250 1.40 -3.10 -13.35
CA LYS A 250 0.96 -4.35 -13.97
C LYS A 250 1.76 -4.66 -15.24
N VAL A 251 1.92 -3.68 -16.13
CA VAL A 251 2.73 -3.80 -17.36
C VAL A 251 4.18 -4.10 -17.00
N ALA A 252 4.79 -3.35 -16.09
CA ALA A 252 6.17 -3.59 -15.65
C ALA A 252 6.38 -5.01 -15.10
N THR A 253 5.42 -5.51 -14.32
CA THR A 253 5.43 -6.86 -13.75
C THR A 253 5.36 -7.92 -14.84
N GLN A 254 4.51 -7.72 -15.84
CA GLN A 254 4.40 -8.65 -16.95
C GLN A 254 5.62 -8.60 -17.87
N GLU A 255 6.17 -7.41 -18.15
CA GLU A 255 7.38 -7.25 -18.95
C GLU A 255 8.57 -7.95 -18.27
N ALA A 256 8.74 -7.76 -16.96
CA ALA A 256 9.77 -8.45 -16.19
C ALA A 256 9.65 -9.98 -16.31
N ALA A 257 8.45 -10.52 -16.14
CA ALA A 257 8.20 -11.95 -16.32
C ALA A 257 8.46 -12.40 -17.78
N ALA A 258 8.10 -11.58 -18.75
CA ALA A 258 8.25 -11.89 -20.17
C ALA A 258 9.71 -12.00 -20.61
N VAL A 259 10.58 -11.14 -20.06
CA VAL A 259 12.03 -11.19 -20.33
C VAL A 259 12.76 -12.25 -19.49
N GLY A 260 12.05 -12.97 -18.62
CA GLY A 260 12.61 -14.10 -17.85
C GLY A 260 13.03 -13.76 -16.42
N ILE A 261 12.65 -12.60 -15.88
CA ILE A 261 12.88 -12.28 -14.47
C ILE A 261 11.85 -13.03 -13.63
N THR A 262 12.33 -13.93 -12.77
CA THR A 262 11.46 -14.80 -11.95
C THR A 262 11.49 -14.45 -10.45
N GLY A 263 12.25 -13.44 -10.05
CA GLY A 263 12.41 -13.08 -8.64
C GLY A 263 12.93 -11.67 -8.42
N THR A 264 12.82 -11.21 -7.17
CA THR A 264 13.33 -9.91 -6.72
C THR A 264 14.21 -10.09 -5.47
N PRO A 265 15.27 -9.27 -5.31
CA PRO A 265 15.76 -8.31 -6.29
C PRO A 265 16.40 -9.02 -7.50
N THR A 266 16.33 -8.40 -8.68
CA THR A 266 17.18 -8.74 -9.83
C THR A 266 17.84 -7.47 -10.30
N VAL A 267 19.17 -7.47 -10.43
CA VAL A 267 19.97 -6.27 -10.71
C VAL A 267 20.73 -6.43 -12.01
N PHE A 268 20.79 -5.37 -12.80
CA PHE A 268 21.56 -5.26 -14.03
C PHE A 268 22.54 -4.10 -13.95
N ILE A 269 23.73 -4.27 -14.53
CA ILE A 269 24.80 -3.27 -14.63
C ILE A 269 25.15 -3.17 -16.12
N ASP A 270 24.78 -2.07 -16.76
CA ASP A 270 24.86 -1.86 -18.21
C ASP A 270 24.40 -3.11 -19.00
N GLY A 271 23.15 -3.53 -18.75
CA GLY A 271 22.51 -4.65 -19.43
C GLY A 271 22.95 -6.05 -18.97
N LYS A 272 24.07 -6.17 -18.25
CA LYS A 272 24.54 -7.46 -17.69
C LYS A 272 23.86 -7.73 -16.34
N GLN A 273 23.18 -8.87 -16.23
CA GLN A 273 22.61 -9.30 -14.95
C GLN A 273 23.72 -9.60 -13.94
N TRP A 274 23.57 -9.09 -12.72
CA TRP A 274 24.38 -9.49 -11.58
C TRP A 274 23.89 -10.85 -11.07
N ASP A 275 24.78 -11.84 -11.08
CA ASP A 275 24.48 -13.24 -10.72
C ASP A 275 24.71 -13.55 -9.24
N GLY A 276 25.23 -12.58 -8.47
CA GLY A 276 25.55 -12.73 -7.05
C GLY A 276 26.83 -13.51 -6.75
N SER A 277 27.64 -13.86 -7.76
CA SER A 277 28.92 -14.58 -7.57
C SER A 277 30.02 -13.70 -6.96
N THR A 278 29.92 -12.40 -7.17
CA THR A 278 30.84 -11.35 -6.69
C THR A 278 30.06 -10.24 -6.00
N ASP A 279 30.76 -9.40 -5.22
CA ASP A 279 30.12 -8.24 -4.61
C ASP A 279 29.63 -7.24 -5.67
N LEU A 280 28.40 -6.72 -5.49
CA LEU A 280 27.79 -5.80 -6.45
C LEU A 280 28.61 -4.52 -6.66
N ASN A 281 29.18 -3.94 -5.60
CA ASN A 281 29.95 -2.70 -5.74
C ASN A 281 31.23 -2.95 -6.55
N ALA A 282 31.82 -4.14 -6.47
CA ALA A 282 32.99 -4.51 -7.27
C ALA A 282 32.65 -4.66 -8.76
N GLU A 283 31.51 -5.28 -9.09
CA GLU A 283 31.03 -5.36 -10.48
C GLU A 283 30.72 -3.96 -11.04
N ILE A 284 30.08 -3.09 -10.25
CA ILE A 284 29.81 -1.71 -10.66
C ILE A 284 31.13 -0.96 -10.88
N GLN A 285 32.10 -1.09 -9.98
CA GLN A 285 33.40 -0.43 -10.12
C GLN A 285 34.13 -0.90 -11.38
N THR A 286 34.08 -2.20 -11.68
CA THR A 286 34.65 -2.76 -12.93
C THR A 286 33.98 -2.15 -14.16
N ALA A 287 32.65 -1.99 -14.16
CA ALA A 287 31.93 -1.34 -15.25
C ALA A 287 32.26 0.16 -15.38
N VAL A 288 32.46 0.86 -14.26
CA VAL A 288 32.88 2.27 -14.23
C VAL A 288 34.28 2.41 -14.82
N ASP A 289 35.23 1.56 -14.41
CA ASP A 289 36.61 1.58 -14.90
C ASP A 289 36.68 1.26 -16.40
N ALA A 290 35.79 0.40 -16.92
CA ALA A 290 35.72 0.09 -18.34
C ALA A 290 35.22 1.26 -19.22
N LYS A 291 34.61 2.29 -18.63
CA LYS A 291 34.17 3.51 -19.34
C LYS A 291 35.18 4.66 -19.29
N GLY A 292 36.13 4.62 -18.36
CA GLY A 292 37.18 5.63 -18.17
C GLY A 292 38.41 5.37 -19.03
#